data_AF-V3ZM22-F1
#
_entry.id   AF-V3ZM22-F1
#
_cell.length_a   1.000
_cell.length_b   1.000
_cell.length_c   1.000
_cell.angle_alpha   90.00
_cell.angle_beta   90.00
_cell.angle_gamma   90.00
#
_symmetry.space_group_name_H-M   'P 1'
#
loop_
_entity.id
_entity.type
_entity.pdbx_description
1 polymer ?
#
loop_
_entity_poly.entity_id
_entity_poly.type
_entity_poly.pdbx_seq_one_letter_code
_entity_poly.pdbx_strand_id
1 'polypeptide(L)'
;QFFPVNYLRNVALNQVRTPYVYLSDIDFLPMFGLYEYLKKAAPMMDLKEQKKALIAPAFETQRYRLTYPKSKSELLSLALIVPAFETQRYRLTYPKSKSELLSMLHMGSLFTFRFHVWPQGHSPTNFDKWRTATTPYT
;
A
#
# COMPACT_ATOMS: atom_id res chain seq x y z
N GLN A 1 12.35 13.45 21.30
CA GLN A 1 13.20 12.35 21.79
C GLN A 1 12.48 11.04 21.48
N PHE A 2 12.89 10.31 20.43
CA PHE A 2 12.19 9.11 19.95
C PHE A 2 12.72 7.85 20.66
N PHE A 3 12.19 7.55 21.85
CA PHE A 3 12.34 6.24 22.52
C PHE A 3 11.42 5.20 21.85
N PRO A 4 11.78 3.91 21.78
CA PRO A 4 12.79 3.41 20.88
C PRO A 4 12.15 2.51 19.80
N VAL A 5 11.37 3.10 18.88
CA VAL A 5 10.67 2.36 17.80
C VAL A 5 11.61 1.46 16.99
N ASN A 6 12.87 1.86 16.82
CA ASN A 6 13.85 1.08 16.05
C ASN A 6 14.66 0.08 16.88
N TYR A 7 14.69 0.21 18.22
CA TYR A 7 15.54 -0.66 19.04
C TYR A 7 15.05 -2.12 18.98
N LEU A 8 13.75 -2.34 19.18
CA LEU A 8 13.18 -3.69 19.12
C LEU A 8 13.32 -4.31 17.72
N ARG A 9 13.22 -3.50 16.67
CA ARG A 9 13.47 -3.93 15.28
C ARG A 9 14.93 -4.38 15.11
N ASN A 10 15.88 -3.59 15.59
CA ASN A 10 17.30 -3.93 15.51
C ASN A 10 17.66 -5.18 16.34
N VAL A 11 17.07 -5.34 17.53
CA VAL A 11 17.21 -6.56 18.34
C VAL A 11 16.69 -7.78 17.57
N ALA A 12 15.52 -7.67 16.94
CA ALA A 12 14.98 -8.75 16.11
C ALA A 12 15.89 -9.06 14.91
N LEU A 13 16.37 -8.04 14.20
CA LEU A 13 17.28 -8.21 13.06
C LEU A 13 18.58 -8.94 13.45
N ASN A 14 19.14 -8.66 14.63
CA ASN A 14 20.33 -9.35 15.14
C ASN A 14 20.10 -10.85 15.43
N GLN A 15 18.84 -11.29 15.55
CA GLN A 15 18.49 -12.69 15.81
C GLN A 15 18.03 -13.44 14.55
N VAL A 16 17.89 -12.76 13.41
CA VAL A 16 17.46 -13.38 12.16
C VAL A 16 18.55 -14.30 11.62
N ARG A 17 18.14 -15.51 11.22
CA ARG A 17 19.03 -16.53 10.62
C ARG A 17 18.81 -16.72 9.12
N THR A 18 17.91 -15.93 8.52
CA THR A 18 17.56 -15.98 7.10
C THR A 18 18.13 -14.78 6.36
N PRO A 19 18.45 -14.91 5.05
CA PRO A 19 19.00 -13.80 4.27
C PRO A 19 18.00 -12.67 3.99
N TYR A 20 16.71 -12.91 4.25
CA TYR A 20 15.63 -11.95 4.03
C TYR A 20 14.74 -11.83 5.27
N VAL A 21 14.20 -10.64 5.46
CA VAL A 21 13.22 -10.30 6.50
C VAL A 21 12.02 -9.63 5.87
N TYR A 22 10.84 -9.89 6.41
CA TYR A 22 9.62 -9.15 6.07
C TYR A 22 9.20 -8.36 7.31
N LEU A 23 9.43 -7.05 7.30
CA LEU A 23 9.03 -6.17 8.40
C LEU A 23 7.55 -5.81 8.23
N SER A 24 6.77 -6.08 9.27
CA SER A 24 5.33 -5.85 9.33
C SER A 24 4.99 -5.08 10.59
N ASP A 25 3.99 -4.20 10.51
CA ASP A 25 3.41 -3.58 11.70
C ASP A 25 2.51 -4.60 12.44
N ILE A 26 2.27 -4.37 13.74
CA ILE A 26 1.57 -5.33 14.62
C ILE A 26 0.09 -5.50 14.28
N ASP A 27 -0.50 -4.47 13.69
CA ASP A 27 -1.89 -4.40 13.22
C ASP A 27 -2.01 -4.76 11.72
N PHE A 28 -0.91 -5.08 11.07
CA PHE A 28 -0.92 -5.55 9.69
C PHE A 28 -1.17 -7.05 9.62
N LEU A 29 -2.24 -7.43 8.91
CA LEU A 29 -2.59 -8.83 8.69
C LEU A 29 -2.16 -9.25 7.28
N PRO A 30 -1.09 -10.07 7.12
CA PRO A 30 -0.65 -10.49 5.81
C PRO A 30 -1.67 -11.42 5.14
N MET A 31 -1.67 -11.42 3.80
CA MET A 31 -2.53 -12.35 3.05
C MET A 31 -2.21 -13.81 3.39
N PHE A 32 -3.23 -14.67 3.31
CA PHE A 32 -3.06 -16.10 3.53
C PHE A 32 -1.98 -16.67 2.59
N GLY A 33 -1.01 -17.39 3.17
CA GLY A 33 0.08 -18.00 2.40
C GLY A 33 1.21 -17.05 1.97
N LEU A 34 1.23 -15.78 2.42
CA LEU A 34 2.27 -14.82 2.04
C LEU A 34 3.69 -15.35 2.26
N TYR A 35 3.94 -16.00 3.40
CA TYR A 35 5.24 -16.60 3.72
C TYR A 35 5.68 -17.61 2.65
N GLU A 36 4.82 -18.57 2.31
CA GLU A 36 5.11 -19.59 1.30
C GLU A 36 5.32 -18.97 -0.09
N TYR A 37 4.56 -17.92 -0.40
CA TYR A 37 4.70 -17.20 -1.67
C TYR A 37 6.06 -16.48 -1.76
N LEU A 38 6.45 -15.73 -0.72
CA LEU A 38 7.73 -15.02 -0.68
C LEU A 38 8.92 -15.98 -0.67
N LYS A 39 8.82 -17.08 0.08
CA LYS A 39 9.85 -18.12 0.14
C LYS A 39 10.11 -18.75 -1.24
N LYS A 40 9.06 -18.96 -2.05
CA LYS A 40 9.18 -19.47 -3.43
C LYS A 40 9.66 -18.39 -4.41
N ALA A 41 9.17 -17.15 -4.26
CA ALA A 41 9.48 -16.05 -5.17
C ALA A 41 10.92 -15.52 -5.01
N ALA A 42 11.43 -15.42 -3.78
CA ALA A 42 12.71 -14.78 -3.51
C ALA A 42 13.91 -15.40 -4.26
N PRO A 43 14.05 -16.74 -4.37
CA PRO A 43 15.09 -17.35 -5.19
C PRO A 43 14.87 -17.14 -6.69
N MET A 44 13.63 -17.19 -7.17
CA MET A 44 13.30 -17.04 -8.60
C MET A 44 13.54 -15.62 -9.12
N MET A 45 13.46 -14.63 -8.24
CA MET A 45 13.57 -13.22 -8.61
C MET A 45 14.99 -12.67 -8.51
N ASP A 46 15.99 -13.48 -8.17
CA ASP A 46 17.38 -13.03 -8.07
C ASP A 46 17.54 -11.73 -7.25
N LEU A 47 16.91 -11.72 -6.07
CA LEU A 47 16.87 -10.53 -5.19
C LEU A 47 18.25 -10.17 -4.62
N LYS A 48 19.28 -11.00 -4.82
CA LYS A 48 20.66 -10.73 -4.40
C LYS A 48 21.38 -9.81 -5.39
N GLU A 49 21.21 -10.05 -6.69
CA GLU A 49 21.94 -9.34 -7.73
C GLU A 49 21.20 -8.09 -8.21
N GLN A 50 19.88 -8.03 -8.02
CA GLN A 50 19.04 -6.94 -8.52
C GLN A 50 18.15 -6.34 -7.44
N LYS A 51 18.19 -5.00 -7.33
CA LYS A 51 17.23 -4.23 -6.51
C LYS A 51 15.85 -4.35 -7.14
N LYS A 52 14.95 -5.11 -6.50
CA LYS A 52 13.56 -5.30 -6.94
C LYS A 52 12.60 -4.89 -5.83
N ALA A 53 11.46 -4.33 -6.22
CA ALA A 53 10.36 -4.04 -5.32
C ALA A 53 9.27 -5.09 -5.50
N LEU A 54 8.84 -5.71 -4.39
CA LEU A 54 7.71 -6.61 -4.37
C LEU A 54 6.48 -5.87 -3.85
N ILE A 55 5.38 -5.95 -4.59
CA ILE A 55 4.10 -5.39 -4.16
C ILE A 55 3.36 -6.50 -3.41
N ALA A 56 3.27 -6.36 -2.09
CA ALA A 56 2.37 -7.17 -1.27
C ALA A 56 1.06 -6.40 -1.11
N PRO A 57 -0.06 -6.86 -1.69
CA PRO A 57 -1.34 -6.18 -1.53
C PRO A 57 -1.81 -6.33 -0.08
N ALA A 58 -2.31 -5.23 0.48
CA ALA A 58 -2.82 -5.12 1.83
C ALA A 58 -4.28 -4.70 1.80
N PHE A 59 -5.12 -5.34 2.62
CA PHE A 59 -6.55 -5.03 2.69
C PHE A 59 -6.95 -4.84 4.14
N GLU A 60 -7.61 -3.72 4.43
CA GLU A 60 -8.20 -3.45 5.73
C GLU A 60 -9.66 -3.91 5.73
N THR A 61 -10.12 -4.48 6.84
CA THR A 61 -11.53 -4.80 7.04
C THR A 61 -11.98 -4.44 8.44
N GLN A 62 -13.18 -3.86 8.53
CA GLN A 62 -13.84 -3.57 9.82
C GLN A 62 -14.52 -4.81 10.42
N ARG A 63 -14.55 -5.95 9.72
CA ARG A 63 -15.25 -7.17 10.15
C ARG A 63 -14.26 -8.19 10.72
N TYR A 64 -14.43 -8.54 12.00
CA TYR A 64 -13.61 -9.51 12.74
C TYR A 64 -13.71 -10.98 12.28
N ARG A 65 -14.64 -11.31 11.38
CA ARG A 65 -14.81 -12.68 10.83
C ARG A 65 -14.96 -12.60 9.32
N LEU A 66 -13.85 -12.79 8.62
CA LEU A 66 -13.81 -12.82 7.16
C LEU A 66 -13.11 -14.05 6.64
N THR A 67 -13.70 -14.62 5.59
CA THR A 67 -13.04 -15.53 4.68
C THR A 67 -12.14 -14.70 3.76
N TYR A 68 -10.84 -14.99 3.72
CA TYR A 68 -9.92 -14.31 2.83
C TYR A 68 -10.11 -14.77 1.38
N PRO A 69 -10.01 -13.86 0.40
CA PRO A 69 -9.96 -14.26 -0.99
C PRO A 69 -8.74 -15.15 -1.22
N LYS A 70 -8.97 -16.33 -1.83
CA LYS A 70 -7.93 -17.34 -2.08
C LYS A 70 -7.28 -17.20 -3.46
N SER A 71 -7.79 -16.31 -4.30
CA SER A 71 -7.28 -16.07 -5.66
C SER A 71 -7.32 -14.60 -6.05
N LYS A 72 -6.51 -14.22 -7.07
CA LYS A 72 -6.54 -12.86 -7.66
C LYS A 72 -7.94 -12.52 -8.20
N SER A 73 -8.65 -13.49 -8.79
CA SER A 73 -10.00 -13.30 -9.33
C SER A 73 -11.01 -12.96 -8.23
N GLU A 74 -11.01 -13.74 -7.15
CA GLU A 74 -11.87 -13.51 -5.98
C GLU A 74 -11.53 -12.20 -5.27
N LEU A 75 -10.26 -11.82 -5.25
CA LEU A 75 -9.85 -10.53 -4.71
C LEU A 75 -10.38 -9.36 -5.54
N LEU A 76 -10.28 -9.45 -6.88
CA LEU A 76 -10.75 -8.39 -7.79
C LEU A 76 -12.28 -8.27 -7.81
N SER A 77 -13.04 -9.32 -7.47
CA SER A 77 -14.49 -9.21 -7.30
C SER A 77 -14.90 -8.60 -5.96
N LEU A 78 -14.00 -8.58 -4.96
CA LEU A 78 -14.26 -8.08 -3.61
C LEU A 78 -13.64 -6.71 -3.31
N ALA A 79 -12.63 -6.28 -4.07
CA ALA A 79 -11.87 -5.07 -3.78
C ALA A 79 -11.95 -4.05 -4.92
N LEU A 80 -12.28 -2.80 -4.57
CA LEU A 80 -12.15 -1.64 -5.44
C LEU A 80 -10.87 -0.89 -5.06
N ILE A 81 -9.93 -0.71 -6.00
CA ILE A 81 -8.77 0.17 -5.77
C ILE A 81 -9.23 1.61 -5.94
N VAL A 82 -9.45 2.30 -4.82
CA VAL A 82 -9.80 3.72 -4.79
C VAL A 82 -8.58 4.52 -4.35
N PRO A 83 -8.15 5.54 -5.10
CA PRO A 83 -7.11 6.44 -4.59
C PRO A 83 -7.61 7.22 -3.38
N ALA A 84 -6.72 7.42 -2.41
CA ALA A 84 -6.99 8.26 -1.26
C ALA A 84 -6.53 9.70 -1.52
N PHE A 85 -7.39 10.66 -1.18
CA PHE A 85 -7.11 12.09 -1.23
C PHE A 85 -7.33 12.72 0.14
N GLU A 86 -6.56 13.76 0.44
CA GLU A 86 -6.70 14.55 1.66
C GLU A 86 -6.93 16.04 1.34
N THR A 87 -7.48 16.77 2.30
CA THR A 87 -7.59 18.23 2.26
C THR A 87 -7.11 18.82 3.58
N GLN A 88 -6.56 20.03 3.52
CA GLN A 88 -6.19 20.79 4.70
C GLN A 88 -7.35 21.68 5.21
N ARG A 89 -8.51 21.68 4.54
CA ARG A 89 -9.66 22.52 4.88
C ARG A 89 -10.71 21.76 5.71
N TYR A 90 -11.15 22.34 6.82
CA TYR A 90 -12.09 21.72 7.78
C TYR A 90 -13.57 21.70 7.34
N ARG A 91 -13.92 22.29 6.19
CA ARG A 91 -15.30 22.33 5.65
C ARG A 91 -15.25 22.30 4.13
N LEU A 92 -15.08 21.09 3.59
CA LEU A 92 -15.00 20.86 2.15
C LEU A 92 -16.29 20.18 1.67
N THR A 93 -16.82 20.61 0.53
CA THR A 93 -17.80 19.82 -0.22
C THR A 93 -17.07 18.69 -0.93
N TYR A 94 -17.44 17.45 -0.65
CA TYR A 94 -16.81 16.29 -1.30
C TYR A 94 -17.17 16.23 -2.79
N PRO A 95 -16.20 15.91 -3.67
CA PRO A 95 -16.49 15.74 -5.09
C PRO A 95 -17.44 14.56 -5.29
N LYS A 96 -18.46 14.74 -6.14
CA LYS A 96 -19.46 13.73 -6.47
C LYS A 96 -19.13 12.93 -7.73
N SER A 97 -18.11 13.36 -8.48
CA SER A 97 -17.66 12.69 -9.71
C SER A 97 -16.13 12.74 -9.85
N LYS A 98 -15.59 11.87 -10.71
CA LYS A 98 -14.16 11.89 -11.04
C LYS A 98 -13.74 13.22 -11.68
N SER A 99 -14.57 13.82 -12.53
CA SER A 99 -14.28 15.11 -13.16
C SER A 99 -14.22 16.26 -12.14
N GLU A 100 -15.12 16.27 -11.17
CA GLU A 100 -15.11 17.24 -10.07
C GLU A 100 -13.88 17.05 -9.19
N LEU A 101 -13.54 15.80 -8.85
CA LEU A 101 -12.33 15.47 -8.08
C LEU A 101 -11.06 15.96 -8.79
N LEU A 102 -10.91 15.68 -10.09
CA LEU A 102 -9.76 16.12 -10.88
C LEU A 102 -9.67 17.64 -10.93
N SER A 103 -10.82 18.33 -11.04
CA SER A 103 -10.87 19.80 -10.99
C SER A 103 -10.39 20.32 -9.64
N MET A 104 -10.82 19.70 -8.53
CA MET A 104 -10.37 20.07 -7.18
C MET A 104 -8.88 19.79 -6.94
N LEU A 105 -8.32 18.73 -7.54
CA LEU A 105 -6.87 18.48 -7.53
C LEU A 105 -6.11 19.55 -8.30
N HIS A 106 -6.55 19.91 -9.51
CA HIS A 106 -5.92 20.96 -10.31
C HIS A 106 -5.94 22.32 -9.62
N MET A 107 -7.03 22.63 -8.92
CA MET A 107 -7.15 23.88 -8.14
C MET A 107 -6.40 23.84 -6.79
N GLY A 108 -5.73 22.74 -6.44
CA GLY A 108 -5.02 22.60 -5.16
C GLY A 108 -5.95 22.58 -3.93
N SER A 109 -7.22 22.24 -4.12
CA SER A 109 -8.19 22.07 -3.03
C SER A 109 -8.13 20.68 -2.40
N LEU A 110 -7.68 19.70 -3.18
CA LEU A 110 -7.36 18.34 -2.76
C LEU A 110 -5.90 18.03 -3.07
N PHE A 111 -5.35 17.09 -2.30
CA PHE A 111 -4.02 16.54 -2.52
C PHE A 111 -4.05 15.02 -2.40
N THR A 112 -3.02 14.35 -2.92
CA THR A 112 -2.85 12.92 -2.64
C THR A 112 -2.58 12.72 -1.16
N PHE A 113 -3.06 11.60 -0.60
CA PHE A 113 -2.96 11.35 0.83
C PHE A 113 -1.52 11.45 1.35
N ARG A 114 -1.32 12.23 2.42
CA ARG A 114 -0.04 12.51 3.09
C ARG A 114 1.09 12.99 2.17
N PHE A 115 0.76 13.61 1.02
CA PHE A 115 1.76 14.02 0.01
C PHE A 115 2.89 14.88 0.57
N HIS A 116 2.62 15.66 1.62
CA HIS A 116 3.53 16.60 2.25
C HIS A 116 4.40 15.99 3.36
N VAL A 117 4.11 14.77 3.81
CA VAL A 117 4.82 14.12 4.93
C VAL A 117 6.01 13.31 4.42
N TRP A 118 5.82 12.51 3.36
CA TRP A 118 6.90 11.74 2.75
C TRP A 118 6.75 11.62 1.23
N PRO A 119 7.04 12.70 0.47
CA PRO A 119 6.86 12.73 -0.98
C PRO A 119 7.54 11.58 -1.72
N GLN A 120 8.75 11.19 -1.27
CA GLN A 120 9.53 10.10 -1.87
C GLN A 120 8.92 8.72 -1.62
N GLY A 121 8.21 8.52 -0.50
CA GLY A 121 7.50 7.26 -0.24
C GLY A 121 6.24 7.09 -1.09
N HIS A 122 5.66 8.21 -1.53
CA HIS A 122 4.48 8.23 -2.38
C HIS A 122 4.80 8.25 -3.88
N SER A 123 6.05 8.53 -4.27
CA SER A 123 6.46 8.62 -5.68
C SER A 123 6.26 7.34 -6.52
N PRO A 124 6.28 6.10 -5.97
CA PRO A 124 5.99 4.90 -6.75
C PRO A 124 4.52 4.78 -7.19
N THR A 125 3.59 5.50 -6.55
CA THR A 125 2.18 5.48 -6.95
C THR A 125 1.98 6.31 -8.22
N ASN A 126 1.62 5.63 -9.33
CA ASN A 126 1.41 6.29 -10.62
C ASN A 126 0.04 6.99 -10.69
N PHE A 127 -0.06 8.15 -10.03
CA PHE A 127 -1.26 8.97 -10.04
C PHE A 127 -1.61 9.51 -11.43
N ASP A 128 -0.64 9.65 -12.34
CA ASP A 128 -0.88 10.12 -13.70
C ASP A 128 -1.67 9.11 -14.53
N LYS A 129 -1.31 7.82 -14.44
CA LYS A 129 -2.12 6.74 -14.99
C LYS A 129 -3.53 6.75 -14.38
N TRP A 130 -3.67 7.07 -13.10
CA TRP A 130 -4.99 7.09 -12.44
C TRP A 130 -5.88 8.22 -12.91
N ARG A 131 -5.31 9.41 -13.07
CA ARG A 131 -6.02 10.58 -13.58
C ARG A 131 -6.64 10.30 -14.93
N THR A 132 -5.92 9.62 -15.82
CA THR A 132 -6.33 9.38 -17.21
C THR A 132 -7.07 8.05 -17.44
N ALA A 133 -7.01 7.11 -16.49
CA ALA A 133 -7.68 5.81 -16.64
C ALA A 133 -9.21 5.96 -16.80
N THR A 134 -9.74 5.45 -17.91
CA THR A 134 -11.19 5.35 -18.18
C THR A 134 -11.72 3.92 -18.01
N THR A 135 -10.82 2.95 -17.84
CA THR A 135 -11.11 1.54 -17.62
C THR A 135 -10.42 1.04 -16.34
N PRO A 136 -10.86 -0.09 -15.76
CA PRO A 136 -10.18 -0.73 -14.64
C PRO A 136 -8.73 -1.08 -14.95
N TYR A 137 -7.88 -1.07 -13.92
CA TYR A 137 -6.48 -1.45 -14.02
C TYR A 137 -6.37 -2.97 -14.21
N THR A 138 -5.67 -3.39 -15.26
CA THR A 138 -5.32 -4.80 -15.53
C THR A 138 -3.88 -5.12 -15.14
#